data_AF-A0A9Q2XME8-F1
#
_entry.id   AF-A0A9Q2XME8-F1
#
_cell.length_a   1.000
_cell.length_b   1.000
_cell.length_c   1.000
_cell.angle_alpha   90.00
_cell.angle_beta   90.00
_cell.angle_gamma   90.00
#
_symmetry.space_group_name_H-M   'P 1'
#
loop_
_entity.id
_entity.type
_entity.pdbx_description
1 polymer ?
#
loop_
_entity_poly.entity_id
_entity_poly.type
_entity_poly.pdbx_seq_one_letter_code
_entity_poly.pdbx_strand_id
1 'polypeptide(L)' 'MVEADEPLMREAISALHRYHQAQEAGVVPEEVEHLRLMAESAFQAVSDYQLYALGHQPLTRH' A
#
# COMPACT_ATOMS: atom_id res chain seq x y z
N MET A 1 18.16 -0.91 -6.89
CA MET A 1 16.99 -0.16 -7.38
C MET A 1 15.87 -1.16 -7.49
N VAL A 2 14.85 -1.09 -6.63
CA VAL A 2 13.65 -1.92 -6.83
C VAL A 2 12.93 -1.31 -8.00
N GLU A 3 13.16 -1.86 -9.19
CA GLU A 3 12.28 -1.65 -10.33
C GLU A 3 10.94 -2.25 -9.94
N ALA A 4 10.11 -1.42 -9.28
CA ALA A 4 8.71 -1.70 -9.07
C ALA A 4 8.04 -1.64 -10.45
N ASP A 5 8.13 -2.76 -11.16
CA ASP A 5 7.48 -3.02 -12.44
C ASP A 5 5.95 -3.04 -12.29
N GLU A 6 5.48 -3.28 -11.06
CA GLU A 6 4.07 -3.27 -10.72
C GLU A 6 3.60 -1.87 -10.28
N PRO A 7 2.64 -1.25 -10.99
CA PRO A 7 2.11 0.08 -10.66
C PRO A 7 1.51 0.12 -9.24
N LEU A 8 0.95 -1.00 -8.78
CA LEU A 8 0.43 -1.17 -7.42
C LEU A 8 1.54 -1.05 -6.36
N MET A 9 2.72 -1.63 -6.61
CA MET A 9 3.82 -1.58 -5.65
C MET A 9 4.39 -0.16 -5.53
N ARG A 10 4.42 0.61 -6.62
CA ARG A 10 4.76 2.05 -6.58
C ARG A 10 3.75 2.86 -5.77
N GLU A 11 2.47 2.55 -5.91
CA GLU A 11 1.41 3.22 -5.17
C GLU A 11 1.52 2.97 -3.66
N ALA A 12 1.76 1.72 -3.25
CA ALA A 12 1.98 1.36 -1.85
C ALA A 12 3.22 2.04 -1.24
N ILE A 13 4.34 2.07 -1.98
CA ILE A 13 5.57 2.75 -1.54
C ILE A 13 5.33 4.28 -1.43
N SER A 14 4.59 4.87 -2.37
CA SER A 14 4.26 6.30 -2.31
C SER A 14 3.36 6.64 -1.12
N ALA A 15 2.38 5.79 -0.80
CA ALA A 15 1.51 5.95 0.37
C ALA A 15 2.31 5.86 1.68
N LEU A 16 3.23 4.88 1.79
CA LEU A 16 4.14 4.76 2.93
C LEU A 16 5.01 6.00 3.11
N HIS A 17 5.55 6.53 2.02
CA HIS A 17 6.40 7.72 2.07
C HIS A 17 5.62 8.93 2.58
N ARG A 18 4.38 9.13 2.11
CA ARG A 18 3.50 10.21 2.60
C ARG A 18 3.18 10.06 4.09
N TYR A 19 2.89 8.84 4.54
CA TYR A 19 2.66 8.55 5.95
C TYR A 19 3.89 8.88 6.82
N HIS A 20 5.09 8.47 6.40
CA HIS A 20 6.33 8.79 7.11
C HIS A 20 6.59 10.29 7.15
N GLN A 21 6.44 10.98 6.00
CA GLN A 21 6.60 12.44 5.94
C GLN A 21 5.59 13.16 6.85
N ALA A 22 4.36 12.65 6.95
CA ALA A 22 3.34 13.18 7.85
C ALA A 22 3.71 12.96 9.33
N GLN A 23 4.19 11.76 9.70
CA GLN A 23 4.68 11.52 11.05
C GLN A 23 5.88 12.40 11.41
N GLU A 24 6.83 12.57 10.51
CA GLU A 24 8.03 13.41 10.70
C GLU A 24 7.69 14.90 10.77
N ALA A 25 6.71 15.35 9.99
CA ALA A 25 6.20 16.72 10.04
C ALA A 25 5.38 17.01 11.32
N GLY A 26 5.05 15.99 12.12
CA GLY A 26 4.22 16.13 13.30
C GLY A 26 2.81 16.64 12.98
N VAL A 27 2.27 16.29 11.80
CA VAL A 27 0.89 16.66 11.44
C VAL A 27 -0.12 15.99 12.38
N VAL A 28 -1.33 16.54 12.38
CA VAL A 28 -2.44 16.07 13.19
C VAL A 28 -2.63 14.55 13.08
N PRO A 29 -2.90 13.88 14.22
CA PRO A 29 -2.99 12.42 14.27
C PRO A 29 -4.09 11.86 13.36
N GLU A 30 -5.13 12.65 13.08
CA GLU A 30 -6.22 12.28 12.17
C GLU A 30 -5.75 12.11 10.72
N GLU A 31 -4.86 13.00 10.25
CA GLU A 31 -4.29 12.94 8.89
C GLU A 31 -3.27 11.80 8.77
N VAL A 32 -2.49 11.57 9.84
CA VAL A 32 -1.55 10.45 9.93
C VAL A 32 -2.30 9.11 9.89
N GLU A 33 -3.43 8.99 10.60
CA GLU A 33 -4.25 7.78 10.59
C GLU A 33 -4.91 7.56 9.22
N HIS A 34 -5.40 8.62 8.58
CA HIS A 34 -5.93 8.53 7.22
C HIS A 34 -4.87 8.03 6.21
N LEU A 35 -3.66 8.58 6.28
CA LEU A 35 -2.54 8.14 5.44
C LEU A 35 -2.11 6.70 5.75
N ARG A 36 -2.19 6.28 7.01
CA ARG A 36 -1.93 4.90 7.41
C ARG A 36 -2.93 3.93 6.79
N LEU A 37 -4.23 4.23 6.87
CA LEU A 37 -5.28 3.41 6.26
C LEU A 37 -5.10 3.30 4.74
N MET A 38 -4.72 4.39 4.08
CA MET A 38 -4.41 4.36 2.65
C MET A 38 -3.21 3.47 2.33
N ALA A 39 -2.14 3.55 3.12
CA ALA A 39 -0.97 2.69 2.95
C ALA A 39 -1.34 1.21 3.18
N GLU A 40 -2.08 0.91 4.24
CA GLU A 40 -2.52 -0.46 4.57
C GLU A 40 -3.37 -1.07 3.45
N SER A 41 -4.33 -0.29 2.92
CA SER A 41 -5.15 -0.71 1.77
C SER A 41 -4.33 -0.97 0.51
N ALA A 42 -3.35 -0.11 0.22
CA ALA A 42 -2.47 -0.28 -0.95
C ALA A 42 -1.60 -1.54 -0.82
N PHE A 43 -1.08 -1.85 0.38
CA PHE A 43 -0.32 -3.09 0.62
C PHE A 43 -1.18 -4.35 0.51
N GLN A 44 -2.43 -4.28 0.97
CA GLN A 44 -3.36 -5.39 0.84
C GLN A 44 -3.65 -5.67 -0.65
N ALA A 45 -3.90 -4.63 -1.44
CA ALA A 45 -4.12 -4.75 -2.88
C ALA A 45 -2.87 -5.29 -3.61
N VAL A 46 -1.66 -4.89 -3.22
CA VAL A 46 -0.40 -5.46 -3.74
C VAL A 46 -0.31 -6.95 -3.40
N SER A 47 -0.62 -7.33 -2.17
CA SER A 47 -0.58 -8.73 -1.74
C SER A 47 -1.60 -9.59 -2.48
N ASP A 48 -2.83 -9.10 -2.65
CA ASP A 48 -3.88 -9.77 -3.42
C ASP A 48 -3.47 -9.92 -4.89
N TYR A 49 -2.87 -8.88 -5.48
CA TYR A 49 -2.36 -8.92 -6.85
C TYR A 49 -1.20 -9.90 -7.01
N GLN A 50 -0.24 -9.92 -6.09
CA GLN A 50 0.89 -10.86 -6.12
C GLN A 50 0.44 -12.30 -5.93
N LEU A 51 -0.51 -12.56 -5.02
CA LEU A 51 -1.13 -13.89 -4.87
C LEU A 51 -1.81 -14.34 -6.17
N TYR A 52 -2.58 -13.45 -6.78
CA TYR A 52 -3.22 -13.68 -8.08
C TYR A 52 -2.19 -13.95 -9.20
N ALA A 53 -1.17 -13.09 -9.33
CA ALA A 53 -0.15 -13.14 -10.37
C ALA A 53 0.76 -14.37 -10.25
N LEU A 54 1.06 -14.82 -9.02
CA LEU A 54 1.86 -16.02 -8.74
C LEU A 54 1.06 -17.32 -8.91
N GLY A 55 -0.22 -17.24 -9.32
CA GLY A 55 -1.07 -18.42 -9.54
C GLY A 55 -1.55 -19.10 -8.26
N HIS A 56 -1.30 -18.51 -7.09
CA HIS A 56 -1.87 -18.95 -5.82
C HIS A 56 -3.22 -18.25 -5.62
N GLN A 57 -4.31 -18.87 -6.10
CA GLN A 57 -5.67 -18.43 -5.78
C GLN A 57 -5.86 -18.32 -4.25
N PRO A 58 -6.54 -17.27 -3.75
CA PRO A 58 -7.65 -17.54 -2.86
C PRO A 58 -8.97 -17.15 -3.52
N LEU A 59 -9.92 -18.09 -3.45
CA LEU A 59 -11.31 -17.91 -3.86
C LEU A 59 -11.93 -16.74 -3.09
N THR A 60 -12.41 -15.71 -3.79
CA THR A 60 -13.82 -15.33 -3.61
C THR A 60 -14.38 -14.89 -4.95
N ARG A 61 -14.82 -15.89 -5.70
CA ARG A 61 -15.81 -15.70 -6.76
C ARG A 61 -17.13 -15.43 -6.02
N HIS A 62 -17.70 -14.25 -6.30
CA HIS A 62 -19.12 -13.85 -6.20
C HIS A 62 -20.06 -14.63 -5.27
#